data_AF-A0ABC9PZS3-F1
#
_entry.id   AF-A0ABC9PZS3-F1
#
_cell.length_a   1.000
_cell.length_b   1.000
_cell.length_c   1.000
_cell.angle_alpha   90.00
_cell.angle_beta   90.00
_cell.angle_gamma   90.00
#
_symmetry.space_group_name_H-M   'P 1'
#
loop_
_entity.id
_entity.type
_entity.pdbx_description
1 polymer ?
#
loop_
_entity_poly.entity_id
_entity_poly.type
_entity_poly.pdbx_seq_one_letter_code
_entity_poly.pdbx_strand_id
1 'polypeptide(L)'
;MRILNLVKYDFYSIFKSPLTYLAILVVSSLIATQSILMANSMDNPKHIIVYGSVFAAAKWLLLIIGLMFVVKTITRDFSQGTIQLYMSKVKTRVGYIISKTISIILISILFALIHYVILIVVQASSNGKNLAFSKYVDNLWFFLIFLLFFGLFLFLITLASQKTAMIFSLGVFLVLIVPFIKPFITFIPRYGDKVLDAFDYIPFAYLTDKMISSNFDFSNWQWVISLGSIVIFFILNILYVAKKDI
;
A
#
# COMPACT_ATOMS: atom_id res chain seq x y z
N MET A 1 -0.28 -9.14 -27.26
CA MET A 1 -0.30 -9.71 -25.90
C MET A 1 -1.72 -9.57 -25.33
N ARG A 2 -2.26 -10.58 -24.66
CA ARG A 2 -3.54 -10.45 -23.93
C ARG A 2 -3.24 -9.92 -22.54
N ILE A 3 -3.66 -8.70 -22.25
CA ILE A 3 -3.40 -7.95 -20.99
C ILE A 3 -3.62 -8.83 -19.76
N LEU A 4 -4.76 -9.54 -19.71
CA LEU A 4 -5.14 -10.38 -18.56
C LEU A 4 -4.22 -11.58 -18.34
N ASN A 5 -3.52 -12.09 -19.36
CA ASN A 5 -2.59 -13.19 -19.16
C ASN A 5 -1.36 -12.73 -18.39
N LEU A 6 -0.85 -11.51 -18.64
CA LEU A 6 0.27 -10.94 -17.89
C LEU A 6 -0.11 -10.72 -16.42
N VAL A 7 -1.30 -10.17 -16.17
CA VAL A 7 -1.87 -10.05 -14.81
C VAL A 7 -1.88 -11.40 -14.10
N LYS A 8 -2.38 -12.46 -14.77
CA LYS A 8 -2.41 -13.81 -14.20
C LYS A 8 -1.03 -14.33 -13.82
N TYR A 9 0.00 -14.13 -14.65
CA TYR A 9 1.37 -14.56 -14.33
C TYR A 9 1.98 -13.77 -13.16
N ASP A 10 1.71 -12.47 -13.07
CA ASP A 10 2.13 -11.65 -11.93
C ASP A 10 1.53 -12.19 -10.63
N PHE A 11 0.24 -12.48 -10.65
CA PHE A 11 -0.49 -13.03 -9.51
C PHE A 11 -0.12 -14.48 -9.16
N TYR A 12 0.09 -15.32 -10.17
CA TYR A 12 0.54 -16.69 -9.97
C TYR A 12 1.89 -16.74 -9.27
N SER A 13 2.81 -15.85 -9.64
CA SER A 13 4.12 -15.73 -8.99
C SER A 13 4.00 -15.32 -7.52
N ILE A 14 3.06 -14.45 -7.18
CA ILE A 14 2.78 -14.06 -5.78
C ILE A 14 2.32 -15.28 -4.97
N PHE A 15 1.37 -16.06 -5.48
CA PHE A 15 0.85 -17.23 -4.76
C PHE A 15 1.77 -18.44 -4.73
N LYS A 16 2.77 -18.53 -5.63
CA LYS A 16 3.75 -19.61 -5.62
C LYS A 16 5.00 -19.28 -4.82
N SER A 17 5.30 -18.00 -4.60
CA SER A 17 6.52 -17.61 -3.87
C SER A 17 6.43 -17.97 -2.38
N PRO A 18 7.41 -18.71 -1.82
CA PRO A 18 7.43 -19.02 -0.39
C PRO A 18 7.50 -17.76 0.48
N LEU A 19 8.08 -16.67 -0.04
CA LEU A 19 8.19 -15.39 0.66
C LEU A 19 6.82 -14.80 1.01
N THR A 20 5.79 -15.05 0.19
CA THR A 20 4.42 -14.60 0.45
C THR A 20 3.85 -15.27 1.70
N TYR A 21 4.01 -16.58 1.80
CA TYR A 21 3.55 -17.34 2.97
C TYR A 21 4.33 -16.96 4.22
N LEU A 22 5.65 -16.77 4.11
CA LEU A 22 6.47 -16.28 5.21
C LEU A 22 5.99 -14.91 5.70
N ALA A 23 5.74 -13.96 4.79
CA ALA A 23 5.26 -12.63 5.14
C ALA A 23 3.91 -12.69 5.87
N ILE A 24 2.98 -13.53 5.40
CA ILE A 24 1.68 -13.74 6.06
C ILE A 24 1.88 -14.30 7.47
N LEU A 25 2.74 -15.31 7.65
CA LEU A 25 3.03 -15.89 8.96
C LEU A 25 3.66 -14.86 9.92
N VAL A 26 4.57 -14.01 9.43
CA VAL A 26 5.17 -12.93 10.24
C VAL A 26 4.11 -11.95 10.71
N VAL A 27 3.21 -11.49 9.83
CA VAL A 27 2.13 -10.56 10.23
C VAL A 27 1.21 -11.23 11.23
N SER A 28 0.75 -12.46 10.96
CA SER A 28 -0.12 -13.20 11.88
C SER A 28 0.53 -13.40 13.24
N SER A 29 1.83 -13.73 13.27
CA SER A 29 2.59 -13.92 14.51
C SER A 29 2.70 -12.61 15.32
N LEU A 30 3.05 -11.49 14.69
CA LEU A 30 3.16 -10.20 15.36
C LEU A 30 1.81 -9.74 15.94
N ILE A 31 0.73 -9.94 15.20
CA ILE A 31 -0.62 -9.59 15.65
C ILE A 31 -1.11 -10.50 16.78
N ALA A 32 -0.89 -11.81 16.68
CA ALA A 32 -1.18 -12.75 17.75
C ALA A 32 -0.38 -12.39 19.02
N THR A 33 0.90 -12.05 18.86
CA THR A 33 1.80 -11.66 19.96
C THR A 33 1.28 -10.42 20.70
N GLN A 34 0.93 -9.36 19.98
CA GLN A 34 0.36 -8.14 20.57
C GLN A 34 -0.96 -8.43 21.32
N SER A 35 -1.81 -9.26 20.72
CA SER A 35 -3.08 -9.67 21.32
C SER A 35 -2.87 -10.47 22.61
N ILE A 36 -1.99 -11.47 22.59
CA ILE A 36 -1.74 -12.40 23.72
C ILE A 36 -1.01 -11.70 24.86
N LEU A 37 0.07 -10.97 24.57
CA LEU A 37 0.97 -10.44 25.61
C LEU A 37 0.41 -9.21 26.31
N MET A 38 -0.05 -8.20 25.56
CA MET A 38 -0.32 -6.87 26.12
C MET A 38 -1.82 -6.58 26.12
N ALA A 39 -2.51 -6.81 25.00
CA ALA A 39 -3.92 -6.43 24.89
C ALA A 39 -4.81 -7.16 25.91
N ASN A 40 -4.51 -8.42 26.24
CA ASN A 40 -5.27 -9.20 27.20
C ASN A 40 -4.81 -9.08 28.66
N SER A 41 -3.66 -8.46 28.94
CA SER A 41 -2.96 -8.61 30.23
C SER A 41 -2.46 -7.30 30.85
N MET A 42 -2.19 -6.25 30.08
CA MET A 42 -1.52 -5.02 30.57
C MET A 42 -2.28 -4.33 31.71
N ASP A 43 -3.62 -4.30 31.64
CA ASP A 43 -4.48 -3.64 32.63
C ASP A 43 -5.40 -4.63 33.39
N ASN A 44 -5.08 -5.93 33.35
CA ASN A 44 -5.96 -7.02 33.81
C ASN A 44 -7.43 -6.95 33.29
N PRO A 45 -7.68 -6.68 31.99
CA PRO A 45 -9.01 -6.34 31.48
C PRO A 45 -10.00 -7.53 31.37
N LYS A 46 -9.86 -8.61 32.14
CA LYS A 46 -10.67 -9.85 32.00
C LYS A 46 -10.74 -10.35 30.54
N HIS A 47 -9.61 -10.31 29.83
CA HIS A 47 -9.49 -10.72 28.43
C HIS A 47 -10.34 -9.91 27.43
N ILE A 48 -10.58 -8.63 27.71
CA ILE A 48 -11.27 -7.70 26.79
C ILE A 48 -10.22 -6.89 26.02
N ILE A 49 -10.22 -6.99 24.70
CA ILE A 49 -9.24 -6.29 23.84
C ILE A 49 -9.85 -5.19 22.98
N VAL A 50 -9.05 -4.16 22.70
CA VAL A 50 -9.40 -3.08 21.78
C VAL A 50 -8.96 -3.45 20.37
N TYR A 51 -9.87 -4.05 19.58
CA TYR A 51 -9.57 -4.45 18.21
C TYR A 51 -9.11 -3.30 17.30
N GLY A 52 -9.42 -2.04 17.64
CA GLY A 52 -8.97 -0.86 16.88
C GLY A 52 -7.45 -0.72 16.81
N SER A 53 -6.74 -1.03 17.91
CA SER A 53 -5.27 -0.97 17.95
C SER A 53 -4.65 -2.09 17.13
N VAL A 54 -5.19 -3.30 17.25
CA VAL A 54 -4.76 -4.47 16.45
C VAL A 54 -5.01 -4.23 14.96
N PHE A 55 -6.17 -3.63 14.64
CA PHE A 55 -6.56 -3.28 13.27
C PHE A 55 -5.56 -2.32 12.62
N ALA A 56 -5.17 -1.26 13.33
CA ALA A 56 -4.19 -0.29 12.85
C ALA A 56 -2.80 -0.91 12.66
N ALA A 57 -2.32 -1.70 13.62
CA ALA A 57 -1.02 -2.37 13.53
C ALA A 57 -0.96 -3.36 12.36
N ALA A 58 -2.00 -4.17 12.17
CA ALA A 58 -2.09 -5.11 11.06
C ALA A 58 -2.13 -4.38 9.71
N LYS A 59 -2.86 -3.26 9.65
CA LYS A 59 -2.96 -2.42 8.46
C LYS A 59 -1.59 -1.87 8.06
N TRP A 60 -0.86 -1.30 9.01
CA TRP A 60 0.50 -0.78 8.80
C TRP A 60 1.45 -1.83 8.19
N LEU A 61 1.55 -3.01 8.82
CA LEU A 61 2.43 -4.08 8.37
C LEU A 61 2.05 -4.55 6.96
N LEU A 62 0.76 -4.77 6.70
CA LEU A 62 0.28 -5.27 5.42
C LEU A 62 0.39 -4.24 4.29
N LEU A 63 0.29 -2.94 4.58
CA LEU A 63 0.52 -1.90 3.59
C LEU A 63 2.00 -1.82 3.18
N ILE A 64 2.94 -1.96 4.12
CA ILE A 64 4.38 -2.01 3.79
C ILE A 64 4.67 -3.23 2.93
N ILE A 65 4.23 -4.41 3.35
CA ILE A 65 4.46 -5.65 2.59
C ILE A 65 3.76 -5.57 1.23
N GLY A 66 2.51 -5.11 1.19
CA GLY A 66 1.76 -4.89 -0.04
C GLY A 66 2.47 -3.95 -1.00
N LEU A 67 3.05 -2.85 -0.50
CA LEU A 67 3.83 -1.92 -1.31
C LEU A 67 5.09 -2.59 -1.88
N MET A 68 5.80 -3.41 -1.11
CA MET A 68 6.95 -4.15 -1.62
C MET A 68 6.57 -5.17 -2.70
N PHE A 69 5.40 -5.81 -2.57
CA PHE A 69 4.85 -6.68 -3.60
C PHE A 69 4.49 -5.90 -4.87
N VAL A 70 3.90 -4.71 -4.73
CA VAL A 70 3.65 -3.79 -5.85
C VAL A 70 4.96 -3.40 -6.54
N VAL A 71 5.98 -2.99 -5.79
CA VAL A 71 7.29 -2.62 -6.33
C VAL A 71 7.95 -3.80 -7.05
N LYS A 72 7.89 -5.01 -6.49
CA LYS A 72 8.40 -6.21 -7.14
C LYS A 72 7.67 -6.51 -8.46
N THR A 73 6.35 -6.35 -8.50
CA THR A 73 5.54 -6.53 -9.72
C THR A 73 5.89 -5.51 -10.79
N ILE A 74 6.14 -4.26 -10.40
CA ILE A 74 6.54 -3.16 -11.28
C ILE A 74 7.95 -3.39 -11.86
N THR A 75 8.91 -3.74 -11.00
CA THR A 75 10.33 -3.79 -11.36
C THR A 75 10.78 -5.11 -11.97
N ARG A 76 9.95 -6.17 -11.92
CA ARG A 76 10.27 -7.51 -12.42
C ARG A 76 10.81 -7.49 -13.85
N ASP A 77 10.10 -6.81 -14.75
CA ASP A 77 10.43 -6.83 -16.17
C ASP A 77 11.67 -5.98 -16.52
N PHE A 78 11.98 -4.99 -15.69
CA PHE A 78 13.24 -4.24 -15.77
C PHE A 78 14.40 -5.06 -15.21
N SER A 79 14.18 -5.76 -14.08
CA SER A 79 15.20 -6.59 -13.43
C SER A 79 15.66 -7.77 -14.28
N GLN A 80 14.78 -8.31 -15.12
CA GLN A 80 15.05 -9.46 -15.98
C GLN A 80 15.29 -9.07 -17.45
N GLY A 81 15.22 -7.77 -17.78
CA GLY A 81 15.34 -7.29 -19.17
C GLY A 81 14.15 -7.67 -20.08
N THR A 82 13.14 -8.37 -19.57
CA THR A 82 11.97 -8.82 -20.36
C THR A 82 11.09 -7.68 -20.84
N ILE A 83 11.26 -6.46 -20.31
CA ILE A 83 10.51 -5.27 -20.76
C ILE A 83 10.68 -4.97 -22.25
N GLN A 84 11.85 -5.26 -22.84
CA GLN A 84 12.10 -5.07 -24.27
C GLN A 84 11.15 -5.92 -25.14
N LEU A 85 10.75 -7.10 -24.66
CA LEU A 85 9.81 -7.98 -25.37
C LEU A 85 8.38 -7.41 -25.39
N TYR A 86 8.04 -6.57 -24.41
CA TYR A 86 6.71 -5.98 -24.28
C TYR A 86 6.59 -4.61 -24.97
N MET A 87 7.68 -3.86 -25.07
CA MET A 87 7.68 -2.47 -25.56
C MET A 87 7.86 -2.34 -27.08
N SER A 88 7.31 -3.28 -27.86
CA SER A 88 7.48 -3.32 -29.32
C SER A 88 6.60 -2.35 -30.12
N LYS A 89 5.38 -2.07 -29.65
CA LYS A 89 4.41 -1.20 -30.34
C LYS A 89 3.49 -0.50 -29.35
N VAL A 90 2.96 0.67 -29.70
CA VAL A 90 2.10 1.49 -28.83
C VAL A 90 0.98 0.68 -28.18
N LYS A 91 0.28 -0.16 -28.95
CA LYS A 91 -0.80 -1.02 -28.42
C LYS A 91 -0.32 -1.98 -27.31
N THR A 92 0.87 -2.55 -27.45
CA THR A 92 1.45 -3.44 -26.42
C THR A 92 2.01 -2.65 -25.25
N ARG A 93 2.62 -1.48 -25.50
CA ARG A 93 3.14 -0.55 -24.49
C ARG A 93 2.04 -0.07 -23.54
N VAL A 94 0.91 0.41 -24.10
CA VAL A 94 -0.26 0.80 -23.31
C VAL A 94 -0.87 -0.40 -22.59
N GLY A 95 -0.96 -1.55 -23.26
CA GLY A 95 -1.44 -2.80 -22.65
C GLY A 95 -0.59 -3.26 -21.45
N TYR A 96 0.72 -3.02 -21.47
CA TYR A 96 1.61 -3.31 -20.35
C TYR A 96 1.29 -2.44 -19.13
N ILE A 97 1.06 -1.13 -19.31
CA ILE A 97 0.65 -0.23 -18.23
C ILE A 97 -0.67 -0.68 -17.64
N ILE A 98 -1.69 -0.93 -18.48
CA ILE A 98 -3.00 -1.42 -18.04
C ILE A 98 -2.86 -2.72 -17.25
N SER A 99 -2.04 -3.66 -17.72
CA SER A 99 -1.79 -4.91 -17.01
C SER A 99 -1.20 -4.66 -15.62
N LYS A 100 -0.16 -3.83 -15.51
CA LYS A 100 0.48 -3.56 -14.22
C LYS A 100 -0.46 -2.81 -13.27
N THR A 101 -1.27 -1.88 -13.78
CA THR A 101 -2.31 -1.21 -12.98
C THR A 101 -3.34 -2.19 -12.43
N ILE A 102 -3.83 -3.13 -13.26
CA ILE A 102 -4.75 -4.19 -12.79
C ILE A 102 -4.07 -5.06 -11.73
N SER A 103 -2.79 -5.44 -11.95
CA SER A 103 -2.04 -6.21 -10.95
C SER A 103 -1.93 -5.47 -9.61
N ILE A 104 -1.68 -4.15 -9.62
CA ILE A 104 -1.63 -3.34 -8.40
C ILE A 104 -2.98 -3.32 -7.66
N ILE A 105 -4.09 -3.16 -8.40
CA ILE A 105 -5.44 -3.19 -7.82
C ILE A 105 -5.71 -4.56 -7.17
N LEU A 106 -5.41 -5.65 -7.87
CA LEU A 106 -5.62 -6.99 -7.34
C LEU A 106 -4.72 -7.28 -6.13
N ILE A 107 -3.46 -6.82 -6.13
CA ILE A 107 -2.57 -6.93 -4.95
C ILE A 107 -3.21 -6.20 -3.77
N SER A 108 -3.74 -5.00 -3.99
CA SER A 108 -4.39 -4.21 -2.95
C SER A 108 -5.60 -4.94 -2.34
N ILE A 109 -6.42 -5.56 -3.19
CA ILE A 109 -7.56 -6.39 -2.74
C ILE A 109 -7.06 -7.60 -1.94
N LEU A 110 -6.03 -8.29 -2.40
CA LEU A 110 -5.45 -9.44 -1.71
C LEU A 110 -4.99 -9.07 -0.29
N PHE A 111 -4.24 -7.98 -0.14
CA PHE A 111 -3.75 -7.55 1.17
C PHE A 111 -4.87 -7.04 2.10
N ALA A 112 -5.91 -6.42 1.56
CA ALA A 112 -7.11 -6.07 2.32
C ALA A 112 -7.88 -7.33 2.79
N LEU A 113 -7.97 -8.37 1.97
CA LEU A 113 -8.57 -9.66 2.37
C LEU A 113 -7.74 -10.36 3.45
N ILE A 114 -6.41 -10.36 3.34
CA ILE A 114 -5.53 -10.91 4.38
C ILE A 114 -5.73 -10.13 5.69
N HIS A 115 -5.81 -8.80 5.63
CA HIS A 115 -6.09 -7.96 6.79
C HIS A 115 -7.41 -8.34 7.46
N TYR A 116 -8.48 -8.45 6.67
CA TYR A 116 -9.80 -8.88 7.14
C TYR A 116 -9.73 -10.24 7.86
N VAL A 117 -9.14 -11.26 7.23
CA VAL A 117 -9.06 -12.62 7.78
C VAL A 117 -8.29 -12.63 9.10
N ILE A 118 -7.13 -11.95 9.19
CA ILE A 118 -6.35 -11.87 10.43
C ILE A 118 -7.18 -11.26 11.56
N LEU A 119 -7.92 -10.19 11.28
CA LEU A 119 -8.72 -9.53 12.30
C LEU A 119 -9.95 -10.34 12.74
N ILE A 120 -10.58 -11.09 11.83
CA ILE A 120 -11.66 -12.02 12.18
C ILE A 120 -11.15 -13.12 13.09
N VAL A 121 -9.95 -13.66 12.86
CA VAL A 121 -9.32 -14.65 13.74
C VAL A 121 -9.07 -14.07 15.13
N VAL A 122 -8.59 -12.83 15.23
CA VAL A 122 -8.39 -12.14 16.52
C VAL A 122 -9.72 -11.91 17.25
N GLN A 123 -10.77 -11.51 16.53
CA GLN A 123 -12.12 -11.34 17.09
C GLN A 123 -12.73 -12.65 17.57
N ALA A 124 -12.46 -13.76 16.88
CA ALA A 124 -12.88 -15.08 17.32
C ALA A 124 -12.11 -15.58 18.55
N SER A 125 -10.88 -15.10 18.76
CA SER A 125 -9.97 -15.61 19.80
C SER A 125 -10.08 -14.90 21.17
N SER A 126 -10.71 -13.73 21.25
CA SER A 126 -10.74 -12.91 22.48
C SER A 126 -12.04 -12.12 22.56
N ASN A 127 -12.35 -11.55 23.72
CA ASN A 127 -13.58 -10.80 23.94
C ASN A 127 -13.41 -9.32 23.56
N GLY A 128 -14.49 -8.70 23.11
CA GLY A 128 -14.53 -7.27 22.80
C GLY A 128 -15.71 -6.92 21.91
N LYS A 129 -15.94 -5.63 21.71
CA LYS A 129 -16.95 -5.18 20.74
C LYS A 129 -16.38 -5.35 19.33
N ASN A 130 -16.94 -6.29 18.58
CA ASN A 130 -16.56 -6.52 17.19
C ASN A 130 -16.61 -5.24 16.36
N LEU A 131 -15.68 -5.12 15.42
CA LEU A 131 -15.64 -4.04 14.46
C LEU A 131 -16.77 -4.22 13.44
N ALA A 132 -17.40 -3.10 13.05
CA ALA A 132 -18.45 -3.13 12.03
C ALA A 132 -17.89 -3.55 10.66
N PHE A 133 -18.68 -4.29 9.88
CA PHE A 133 -18.29 -4.71 8.53
C PHE A 133 -17.96 -3.51 7.62
N SER A 134 -18.72 -2.41 7.74
CA SER A 134 -18.46 -1.16 7.02
C SER A 134 -17.03 -0.65 7.19
N LYS A 135 -16.48 -0.78 8.40
CA LYS A 135 -15.10 -0.36 8.71
C LYS A 135 -14.07 -1.18 7.93
N TYR A 136 -14.32 -2.46 7.67
CA TYR A 136 -13.44 -3.29 6.82
C TYR A 136 -13.56 -2.93 5.34
N VAL A 137 -14.76 -2.55 4.89
CA VAL A 137 -14.99 -2.05 3.52
C VAL A 137 -14.30 -0.72 3.30
N ASP A 138 -14.37 0.19 4.27
CA ASP A 138 -13.61 1.45 4.23
C ASP A 138 -12.11 1.14 4.18
N ASN A 139 -11.64 0.18 4.99
CA ASN A 139 -10.24 -0.24 4.96
C ASN A 139 -9.80 -0.71 3.57
N LEU A 140 -10.64 -1.46 2.86
CA LEU A 140 -10.38 -1.87 1.48
C LEU A 140 -10.17 -0.65 0.57
N TRP A 141 -11.01 0.38 0.69
CA TRP A 141 -10.81 1.64 -0.03
C TRP A 141 -9.47 2.29 0.29
N PHE A 142 -9.07 2.32 1.56
CA PHE A 142 -7.77 2.85 1.95
C PHE A 142 -6.61 2.07 1.31
N PHE A 143 -6.65 0.73 1.36
CA PHE A 143 -5.65 -0.13 0.70
C PHE A 143 -5.55 0.15 -0.80
N LEU A 144 -6.70 0.24 -1.49
CA LEU A 144 -6.76 0.54 -2.92
C LEU A 144 -6.11 1.90 -3.24
N ILE A 145 -6.51 2.96 -2.54
CA ILE A 145 -6.01 4.31 -2.79
C ILE A 145 -4.52 4.39 -2.50
N PHE A 146 -4.11 3.88 -1.34
CA PHE A 146 -2.72 3.93 -0.88
C PHE A 146 -1.78 3.22 -1.87
N LEU A 147 -2.03 1.94 -2.14
CA LEU A 147 -1.14 1.12 -2.96
C LEU A 147 -1.18 1.52 -4.43
N LEU A 148 -2.34 1.99 -4.93
CA LEU A 148 -2.45 2.48 -6.30
C LEU A 148 -1.73 3.82 -6.48
N PHE A 149 -1.84 4.74 -5.52
CA PHE A 149 -1.12 6.02 -5.54
C PHE A 149 0.40 5.80 -5.57
N PHE A 150 0.94 5.09 -4.57
CA PHE A 150 2.38 4.83 -4.51
C PHE A 150 2.85 3.93 -5.65
N GLY A 151 2.06 2.93 -6.03
CA GLY A 151 2.37 2.02 -7.13
C GLY A 151 2.52 2.75 -8.46
N LEU A 152 1.56 3.60 -8.86
CA LEU A 152 1.62 4.32 -10.13
C LEU A 152 2.71 5.40 -10.13
N PHE A 153 2.93 6.08 -9.00
CA PHE A 153 4.03 7.03 -8.84
C PHE A 153 5.39 6.36 -9.02
N LEU A 154 5.64 5.27 -8.27
CA LEU A 154 6.89 4.50 -8.35
C LEU A 154 7.06 3.86 -9.74
N PHE A 155 5.96 3.48 -10.39
CA PHE A 155 6.00 2.96 -11.75
C PHE A 155 6.50 3.99 -12.75
N LEU A 156 6.03 5.23 -12.64
CA LEU A 156 6.49 6.33 -13.49
C LEU A 156 8.00 6.56 -13.31
N ILE A 157 8.48 6.57 -12.07
CA ILE A 157 9.92 6.68 -11.76
C ILE A 157 10.69 5.48 -12.33
N THR A 158 10.14 4.27 -12.21
CA THR A 158 10.76 3.05 -12.77
C THR A 158 10.94 3.17 -14.28
N LEU A 159 9.91 3.64 -15.00
CA LEU A 159 9.99 3.88 -16.44
C LEU A 159 10.97 5.01 -16.79
N ALA A 160 11.02 6.05 -15.96
CA ALA A 160 11.90 7.20 -16.18
C ALA A 160 13.38 6.82 -16.04
N SER A 161 13.74 6.16 -14.94
CA SER A 161 15.13 5.87 -14.58
C SER A 161 15.61 4.51 -15.06
N GLN A 162 14.70 3.56 -15.37
CA GLN A 162 15.02 2.17 -15.71
C GLN A 162 15.89 1.46 -14.65
N LYS A 163 15.85 1.92 -13.40
CA LYS A 163 16.57 1.35 -12.25
C LYS A 163 15.57 0.71 -11.30
N THR A 164 15.93 -0.43 -10.72
CA THR A 164 15.06 -1.17 -9.81
C THR A 164 15.39 -0.90 -8.34
N ALA A 165 16.67 -0.78 -7.98
CA ALA A 165 17.13 -0.58 -6.60
C ALA A 165 16.56 0.70 -5.96
N MET A 166 16.56 1.81 -6.71
CA MET A 166 16.02 3.08 -6.23
C MET A 166 14.53 3.02 -5.92
N ILE A 167 13.78 2.13 -6.58
CA ILE A 167 12.32 2.04 -6.42
C ILE A 167 11.95 1.37 -5.10
N PHE A 168 12.68 0.31 -4.73
CA PHE A 168 12.55 -0.29 -3.41
C PHE A 168 12.94 0.70 -2.31
N SER A 169 14.06 1.42 -2.50
CA SER A 169 14.52 2.44 -1.56
C SER A 169 13.47 3.55 -1.36
N LEU A 170 12.95 4.12 -2.46
CA LEU A 170 11.91 5.16 -2.40
C LEU A 170 10.62 4.66 -1.77
N GLY A 171 10.19 3.43 -2.07
CA GLY A 171 8.99 2.85 -1.47
C GLY A 171 9.08 2.76 0.06
N VAL A 172 10.22 2.29 0.58
CA VAL A 172 10.45 2.23 2.04
C VAL A 172 10.62 3.64 2.61
N PHE A 173 11.44 4.48 1.97
CA PHE A 173 11.74 5.82 2.45
C PHE A 173 10.48 6.67 2.61
N LEU A 174 9.60 6.71 1.59
CA LEU A 174 8.40 7.55 1.63
C LEU A 174 7.42 7.12 2.72
N VAL A 175 7.34 5.81 3.01
CA VAL A 175 6.46 5.29 4.07
C VAL A 175 6.99 5.58 5.47
N LEU A 176 8.32 5.55 5.66
CA LEU A 176 8.90 5.71 7.00
C LEU A 176 9.23 7.17 7.33
N ILE A 177 9.51 8.01 6.34
CA ILE A 177 9.99 9.38 6.58
C ILE A 177 8.90 10.29 7.12
N VAL A 178 7.65 10.14 6.70
CA VAL A 178 6.55 11.03 7.10
C VAL A 178 6.25 10.96 8.59
N PRO A 179 5.98 9.77 9.19
CA PRO A 179 5.73 9.69 10.62
C PRO A 179 6.98 10.06 11.44
N PHE A 180 8.18 9.90 10.87
CA PHE A 180 9.42 10.33 11.50
C PHE A 180 9.55 11.86 11.53
N ILE A 181 9.29 12.55 10.41
CA ILE A 181 9.54 14.00 10.30
C ILE A 181 8.42 14.86 10.90
N LYS A 182 7.17 14.39 10.88
CA LYS A 182 6.01 15.15 11.37
C LYS A 182 6.20 15.73 12.77
N PRO A 183 6.59 14.95 13.80
CA PRO A 183 6.83 15.48 15.14
C PRO A 183 7.95 16.53 15.18
N PHE A 184 8.94 16.43 14.30
CA PHE A 184 10.05 17.38 14.25
C PHE A 184 9.65 18.73 13.65
N ILE A 185 8.65 18.75 12.77
CA ILE A 185 8.19 19.95 12.07
C ILE A 185 7.44 20.90 13.01
N THR A 186 6.76 20.37 14.02
CA THR A 186 6.09 21.17 15.06
C THR A 186 7.08 22.06 15.83
N PHE A 187 8.37 21.71 15.85
CA PHE A 187 9.42 22.53 16.48
C PHE A 187 9.97 23.65 15.58
N ILE A 188 9.50 23.77 14.32
CA ILE A 188 9.91 24.84 13.41
C ILE A 188 9.18 26.14 13.79
N PRO A 189 9.89 27.18 14.28
CA PRO A 189 9.24 28.41 14.71
C PRO A 189 8.60 29.14 13.51
N ARG A 190 7.45 29.78 13.74
CA ARG A 190 6.66 30.65 12.82
C ARG A 190 5.93 29.96 11.66
N TYR A 191 6.36 28.78 11.22
CA TYR A 191 5.73 28.09 10.08
C TYR A 191 5.26 26.66 10.39
N GLY A 192 5.56 26.11 11.56
CA GLY A 192 5.19 24.73 11.94
C GLY A 192 3.71 24.41 11.67
N ASP A 193 2.80 25.26 12.17
CA ASP A 193 1.34 25.06 12.01
C ASP A 193 0.92 25.09 10.53
N LYS A 194 1.43 26.05 9.74
CA LYS A 194 1.13 26.13 8.30
C LYS A 194 1.63 24.92 7.53
N VAL A 195 2.78 24.36 7.90
CA VAL A 195 3.33 23.16 7.26
C VAL A 195 2.51 21.93 7.65
N LEU A 196 2.08 21.84 8.90
CA LEU A 196 1.21 20.76 9.37
C LEU A 196 -0.14 20.77 8.64
N ASP A 197 -0.76 21.94 8.48
CA ASP A 197 -2.00 22.10 7.70
C ASP A 197 -1.80 21.74 6.23
N ALA A 198 -0.65 22.08 5.64
CA ALA A 198 -0.34 21.72 4.26
C ALA A 198 -0.23 20.19 4.06
N PHE A 199 0.16 19.44 5.09
CA PHE A 199 0.22 17.97 5.01
C PHE A 199 -1.14 17.31 4.79
N ASP A 200 -2.24 17.98 5.18
CA ASP A 200 -3.57 17.50 4.87
C ASP A 200 -3.92 17.60 3.38
N TYR A 201 -3.14 18.31 2.57
CA TYR A 201 -3.34 18.44 1.12
C TYR A 201 -2.24 17.74 0.30
N ILE A 202 -1.27 17.09 0.96
CA ILE A 202 -0.17 16.37 0.31
C ILE A 202 -0.36 14.86 0.48
N PRO A 203 -0.69 14.11 -0.59
CA PRO A 203 -0.95 12.66 -0.52
C PRO A 203 0.14 11.87 0.17
N PHE A 204 1.41 12.18 -0.10
CA PHE A 204 2.53 11.50 0.56
C PHE A 204 2.47 11.63 2.08
N ALA A 205 2.02 12.77 2.60
CA ALA A 205 1.93 13.01 4.03
C ALA A 205 0.68 12.34 4.62
N TYR A 206 -0.52 12.71 4.18
CA TYR A 206 -1.75 12.22 4.81
C TYR A 206 -2.02 10.73 4.56
N LEU A 207 -1.62 10.16 3.41
CA LEU A 207 -1.79 8.72 3.15
C LEU A 207 -0.88 7.91 4.06
N THR A 208 0.36 8.36 4.26
CA THR A 208 1.32 7.67 5.13
C THR A 208 0.95 7.78 6.60
N ASP A 209 0.49 8.95 7.02
CA ASP A 209 0.00 9.19 8.39
C ASP A 209 -1.20 8.31 8.75
N LYS A 210 -2.18 8.21 7.85
CA LYS A 210 -3.38 7.40 8.07
C LYS A 210 -3.11 5.90 8.05
N MET A 211 -1.90 5.42 7.70
CA MET A 211 -1.55 4.00 7.74
C MET A 211 -1.60 3.41 9.16
N ILE A 212 -1.32 4.21 10.19
CA ILE A 212 -1.35 3.79 11.59
C ILE A 212 -2.67 4.18 12.30
N SER A 213 -3.61 4.81 11.59
CA SER A 213 -4.88 5.19 12.19
C SER A 213 -5.85 4.01 12.29
N SER A 214 -6.57 3.93 13.41
CA SER A 214 -7.59 2.90 13.67
C SER A 214 -8.88 3.14 12.90
N ASN A 215 -9.11 4.35 12.39
CA ASN A 215 -10.17 4.70 11.47
C ASN A 215 -9.65 5.78 10.51
N PHE A 216 -10.22 5.91 9.32
CA PHE A 216 -9.90 7.05 8.48
C PHE A 216 -11.18 7.70 7.99
N ASP A 217 -11.20 9.01 8.10
CA ASP A 217 -12.10 9.87 7.37
C ASP A 217 -11.22 10.82 6.57
N PHE A 218 -11.47 10.90 5.27
CA PHE A 218 -10.78 11.85 4.41
C PHE A 218 -11.72 13.03 4.23
N SER A 219 -11.19 14.24 4.37
CA SER A 219 -11.94 15.43 3.97
C SER A 219 -12.28 15.36 2.47
N ASN A 220 -13.30 16.11 2.05
CA ASN A 220 -13.69 16.19 0.63
C ASN A 220 -12.49 16.51 -0.27
N TRP A 221 -11.62 17.42 0.16
CA TRP A 221 -10.40 17.77 -0.57
C TRP A 221 -9.35 16.65 -0.57
N GLN A 222 -9.13 15.97 0.56
CA GLN A 222 -8.22 14.83 0.63
C GLN A 222 -8.63 13.71 -0.33
N TRP A 223 -9.93 13.43 -0.41
CA TRP A 223 -10.49 12.47 -1.36
C TRP A 223 -10.18 12.86 -2.80
N VAL A 224 -10.54 14.08 -3.21
CA VAL A 224 -10.36 14.55 -4.59
C VAL A 224 -8.88 14.61 -4.98
N ILE A 225 -8.01 15.11 -4.09
CA ILE A 225 -6.58 15.23 -4.36
C ILE A 225 -5.94 13.84 -4.53
N SER A 226 -6.32 12.87 -3.70
CA SER A 226 -5.79 11.51 -3.79
C SER A 226 -6.19 10.84 -5.10
N LEU A 227 -7.47 10.91 -5.45
CA LEU A 227 -8.01 10.29 -6.67
C LEU A 227 -7.50 10.99 -7.92
N GLY A 228 -7.46 12.33 -7.92
CA GLY A 228 -6.88 13.13 -9.00
C GLY A 228 -5.41 12.80 -9.24
N SER A 229 -4.64 12.60 -8.16
CA SER A 229 -3.23 12.19 -8.25
C SER A 229 -3.05 10.80 -8.86
N ILE A 230 -3.91 9.84 -8.49
CA ILE A 230 -3.92 8.49 -9.10
C ILE A 230 -4.19 8.58 -10.61
N VAL A 231 -5.21 9.34 -10.99
CA VAL A 231 -5.60 9.51 -12.40
C VAL A 231 -4.47 10.16 -13.21
N ILE A 232 -3.85 11.23 -12.71
CA ILE A 232 -2.76 11.88 -13.44
C ILE A 232 -1.54 10.97 -13.56
N PHE A 233 -1.16 10.21 -12.53
CA PHE A 233 -0.05 9.26 -12.64
C PHE A 233 -0.35 8.14 -13.65
N PHE A 234 -1.59 7.66 -13.72
CA PHE A 234 -1.99 6.70 -14.74
C PHE A 234 -1.84 7.26 -16.16
N ILE A 235 -2.33 8.49 -16.39
CA ILE A 235 -2.21 9.18 -17.68
C ILE A 235 -0.74 9.40 -18.04
N LEU A 236 0.08 9.90 -17.11
CA LEU A 236 1.50 10.14 -17.33
C LEU A 236 2.26 8.85 -17.68
N ASN A 237 1.95 7.72 -17.03
CA ASN A 237 2.54 6.43 -17.37
C ASN A 237 2.24 6.01 -18.81
N ILE A 238 1.00 6.21 -19.27
CA ILE A 238 0.59 5.92 -20.65
C ILE A 238 1.32 6.82 -21.65
N LEU A 239 1.36 8.13 -21.39
CA LEU A 239 2.00 9.11 -22.28
C LEU A 239 3.51 8.88 -22.35
N TYR A 240 4.14 8.58 -21.23
CA TYR A 240 5.58 8.36 -21.15
C TYR A 240 6.00 7.06 -21.86
N VAL A 241 5.30 5.95 -21.61
CA VAL A 241 5.64 4.65 -22.24
C VAL A 241 5.46 4.67 -23.75
N ALA A 242 4.55 5.50 -24.27
CA ALA A 242 4.30 5.62 -25.69
C ALA A 242 5.47 6.25 -26.45
N LYS A 243 6.30 7.07 -25.78
CA LYS A 243 7.40 7.82 -26.38
C LYS A 243 8.80 7.35 -25.98
N LYS A 244 8.93 6.58 -24.89
CA LYS A 244 10.23 6.18 -24.36
C LYS A 244 10.83 5.02 -25.15
N ASP A 245 12.03 5.19 -25.68
CA ASP A 245 12.79 4.09 -26.27
C ASP A 245 13.28 3.12 -25.18
N ILE A 246 13.15 1.82 -25.46
CA ILE A 246 13.37 0.68 -24.54
C ILE A 246 14.15 -0.39 -25.28
#